data_AF-A0A7S0C4S7-F1
#
_entry.id   AF-A0A7S0C4S7-F1
#
_cell.length_a   1.000
_cell.length_b   1.000
_cell.length_c   1.000
_cell.angle_alpha   90.00
_cell.angle_beta   90.00
_cell.angle_gamma   90.00
#
_symmetry.space_group_name_H-M   'P 1'
#
loop_
_entity.id
_entity.type
_entity.pdbx_description
1 polymer ?
#
loop_
_entity_poly.entity_id
_entity_poly.type
_entity_poly.pdbx_seq_one_letter_code
_entity_poly.pdbx_strand_id
1 'polypeptide(L)'
;DETLEEMVGEDAYYFLQSFIQTHPEYASNPLFTVGESYGGHYAPAIAHRIFLGNQELDNNDSSSTVKQLNLAGVAVGNGMTEPNIQFEYYAKMANYNSHGTKTVSDEGYQRMKDAIPQCITMVEGC
;
A
#
# COMPACT_ATOMS: atom_id res chain seq x y z
N ASP A 1 2.85 -11.49 7.26
CA ASP A 1 2.29 -11.86 5.93
C ASP A 1 2.94 -11.08 4.77
N GLU A 2 4.25 -10.76 4.84
CA GLU A 2 4.98 -10.03 3.78
C GLU A 2 4.93 -10.73 2.42
N THR A 3 4.69 -12.05 2.42
CA THR A 3 4.64 -12.87 1.22
C THR A 3 3.50 -12.50 0.26
N LEU A 4 2.37 -11.94 0.76
CA LEU A 4 1.25 -11.60 -0.11
C LEU A 4 1.50 -10.31 -0.90
N GLU A 5 1.93 -9.24 -0.23
CA GLU A 5 2.26 -7.98 -0.87
C GLU A 5 3.44 -8.10 -1.82
N GLU A 6 4.44 -8.93 -1.48
CA GLU A 6 5.54 -9.26 -2.39
C GLU A 6 5.03 -9.93 -3.67
N MET A 7 4.17 -10.95 -3.57
CA MET A 7 3.57 -11.60 -4.74
C MET A 7 2.77 -10.61 -5.60
N VAL A 8 1.95 -9.76 -4.98
CA VAL A 8 1.20 -8.72 -5.70
C VAL A 8 2.15 -7.73 -6.40
N GLY A 9 3.24 -7.36 -5.75
CA GLY A 9 4.29 -6.53 -6.32
C GLY A 9 4.94 -7.17 -7.55
N GLU A 10 5.31 -8.44 -7.47
CA GLU A 10 5.90 -9.21 -8.58
C GLU A 10 4.93 -9.34 -9.77
N ASP A 11 3.69 -9.77 -9.52
CA ASP A 11 2.69 -9.97 -10.58
C ASP A 11 2.37 -8.66 -11.29
N ALA A 12 2.19 -7.56 -10.54
CA ALA A 12 1.97 -6.25 -11.11
C ALA A 12 3.18 -5.77 -11.92
N TYR A 13 4.40 -6.02 -11.44
CA TYR A 13 5.62 -5.67 -12.15
C TYR A 13 5.73 -6.43 -13.48
N TYR A 14 5.50 -7.76 -13.49
CA TYR A 14 5.52 -8.55 -14.73
C TYR A 14 4.43 -8.12 -15.72
N PHE A 15 3.23 -7.80 -15.22
CA PHE A 15 2.18 -7.23 -16.04
C PHE A 15 2.64 -5.92 -16.68
N LEU A 16 3.21 -4.98 -15.91
CA LEU A 16 3.67 -3.68 -16.41
C LEU A 16 4.81 -3.81 -17.42
N GLN A 17 5.76 -4.72 -17.18
CA GLN A 17 6.82 -5.06 -18.14
C GLN A 17 6.21 -5.52 -19.47
N SER A 18 5.28 -6.48 -19.43
CA SER A 18 4.61 -7.01 -20.62
C SER A 18 3.75 -5.94 -21.31
N PHE A 19 3.06 -5.10 -20.53
CA PHE A 19 2.22 -4.02 -21.02
C PHE A 19 3.04 -2.99 -21.79
N ILE A 20 4.16 -2.53 -21.25
CA ILE A 20 5.03 -1.54 -21.92
C ILE A 20 5.77 -2.15 -23.13
N GLN A 21 6.09 -3.44 -23.10
CA GLN A 21 6.60 -4.11 -24.30
C GLN A 21 5.56 -4.18 -25.42
N THR A 22 4.28 -4.38 -25.07
CA THR A 22 3.17 -4.45 -26.03
C THR A 22 2.72 -3.05 -26.49
N HIS A 23 2.79 -2.06 -25.60
CA HIS A 23 2.37 -0.67 -25.82
C HIS A 23 3.52 0.31 -25.53
N PRO A 24 4.58 0.29 -26.36
CA PRO A 24 5.78 1.11 -26.14
C PRO A 24 5.49 2.62 -26.21
N GLU A 25 4.38 3.05 -26.82
CA GLU A 25 3.93 4.44 -26.85
C GLU A 25 3.71 5.05 -25.46
N TYR A 26 3.53 4.24 -24.42
CA TYR A 26 3.35 4.70 -23.04
C TYR A 26 4.63 4.65 -22.19
N ALA A 27 5.74 4.12 -22.71
CA ALA A 27 6.95 3.88 -21.93
C ALA A 27 7.54 5.14 -21.27
N SER A 28 7.41 6.31 -21.95
CA SER A 28 7.91 7.58 -21.44
C SER A 28 6.92 8.31 -20.54
N ASN A 29 5.66 7.87 -20.47
CA ASN A 29 4.66 8.53 -19.64
C ASN A 29 4.97 8.35 -18.15
N PRO A 30 4.67 9.37 -17.33
CA PRO A 30 4.79 9.22 -15.89
C PRO A 30 3.80 8.16 -15.40
N LEU A 31 4.33 7.12 -14.75
CA LEU A 31 3.58 6.03 -14.15
C LEU A 31 3.34 6.35 -12.66
N PHE A 32 2.09 6.19 -12.21
CA PHE A 32 1.73 6.35 -10.80
C PHE A 32 1.10 5.06 -10.29
N THR A 33 1.51 4.60 -9.11
CA THR A 33 0.75 3.57 -8.38
C THR A 33 -0.23 4.26 -7.45
N VAL A 34 -1.51 3.94 -7.58
CA VAL A 34 -2.58 4.59 -6.80
C VAL A 34 -3.43 3.50 -6.14
N GLY A 35 -3.68 3.65 -4.84
CA GLY A 35 -4.47 2.69 -4.07
C GLY A 35 -5.43 3.38 -3.11
N GLU A 36 -6.51 2.68 -2.75
CA GLU A 36 -7.45 3.07 -1.69
C GLU A 36 -7.72 1.89 -0.76
N SER A 37 -8.00 2.16 0.52
CA SER A 37 -8.32 1.11 1.50
C SER A 37 -7.14 0.12 1.63
N TYR A 38 -7.32 -1.17 1.34
CA TYR A 38 -6.23 -2.14 1.33
C TYR A 38 -5.18 -1.85 0.23
N GLY A 39 -5.51 -1.00 -0.75
CA GLY A 39 -4.53 -0.43 -1.66
C GLY A 39 -3.41 0.35 -0.96
N GLY A 40 -3.56 0.70 0.33
CA GLY A 40 -2.48 1.21 1.18
C GLY A 40 -1.37 0.19 1.49
N HIS A 41 -1.62 -1.10 1.29
CA HIS A 41 -0.59 -2.16 1.27
C HIS A 41 -0.02 -2.33 -0.15
N TYR A 42 -0.90 -2.45 -1.16
CA TYR A 42 -0.50 -2.82 -2.52
C TYR A 42 0.23 -1.71 -3.27
N ALA A 43 -0.26 -0.46 -3.24
CA ALA A 43 0.34 0.61 -4.04
C ALA A 43 1.81 0.89 -3.65
N PRO A 44 2.19 0.92 -2.35
CA PRO A 44 3.58 0.97 -1.94
C PRO A 44 4.38 -0.27 -2.34
N ALA A 45 3.83 -1.49 -2.18
CA ALA A 45 4.53 -2.72 -2.54
C ALA A 45 4.87 -2.80 -4.04
N ILE A 46 3.91 -2.46 -4.91
CA ILE A 46 4.11 -2.41 -6.36
C ILE A 46 5.15 -1.33 -6.71
N ALA A 47 5.05 -0.14 -6.12
CA ALA A 47 6.03 0.93 -6.36
C ALA A 47 7.44 0.53 -5.94
N HIS A 48 7.58 -0.13 -4.80
CA HIS A 48 8.85 -0.64 -4.31
C HIS A 48 9.43 -1.69 -5.27
N ARG A 49 8.62 -2.63 -5.75
CA ARG A 49 9.07 -3.63 -6.72
C ARG A 49 9.52 -3.02 -8.05
N ILE A 50 8.79 -2.02 -8.56
CA ILE A 50 9.19 -1.26 -9.76
C ILE A 50 10.53 -0.54 -9.52
N PHE A 51 10.69 0.10 -8.36
CA PHE A 51 11.93 0.78 -7.99
C PHE A 51 13.13 -0.19 -7.97
N LEU A 52 12.97 -1.37 -7.39
CA LEU A 52 14.01 -2.42 -7.41
C LEU A 52 14.31 -2.90 -8.84
N GLY A 53 13.28 -3.16 -9.64
CA GLY A 53 13.45 -3.61 -11.03
C GLY A 53 14.14 -2.58 -11.91
N ASN A 54 13.89 -1.29 -11.69
CA ASN A 54 14.61 -0.22 -12.38
C ASN A 54 16.10 -0.18 -11.99
N GLN A 55 16.46 -0.45 -10.74
CA GLN A 55 17.87 -0.52 -10.33
C GLN A 55 18.61 -1.73 -10.91
N GLU A 56 17.90 -2.83 -11.21
CA GLU A 56 18.50 -4.01 -11.84
C GLU A 56 18.99 -3.72 -13.28
N LEU A 57 18.35 -2.78 -13.99
CA LEU A 57 18.68 -2.38 -15.36
C LEU A 57 20.01 -1.63 -15.48
N ASP A 58 20.43 -0.93 -14.43
CA ASP A 58 21.66 -0.13 -14.42
C ASP A 58 22.94 -0.99 -14.50
N ASN A 59 22.80 -2.33 -14.46
CA ASN A 59 23.89 -3.30 -14.56
C ASN A 59 24.35 -3.62 -16.01
N ASN A 60 23.92 -2.85 -17.01
CA ASN A 60 24.42 -2.88 -18.41
C ASN A 60 24.32 -4.23 -19.15
N ASP A 61 23.33 -5.07 -18.83
CA ASP A 61 23.02 -6.23 -19.67
C ASP A 61 22.25 -5.79 -20.93
N SER A 62 22.99 -5.67 -22.03
CA SER A 62 22.47 -5.28 -23.33
C SER A 62 21.49 -6.30 -23.93
N SER A 63 21.37 -7.49 -23.33
CA SER A 63 20.44 -8.55 -23.73
C SER A 63 19.12 -8.55 -22.96
N SER A 64 18.97 -7.67 -21.96
CA SER A 64 17.78 -7.62 -21.12
C SER A 64 16.53 -7.17 -21.89
N THR A 65 15.44 -7.93 -21.76
CA THR A 65 14.11 -7.58 -22.27
C THR A 65 13.35 -6.66 -21.31
N VAL A 66 13.87 -6.47 -20.10
CA VAL A 66 13.28 -5.61 -19.07
C VAL A 66 13.34 -4.15 -19.52
N LYS A 67 12.25 -3.42 -19.32
CA LYS A 67 12.10 -2.01 -19.66
C LYS A 67 12.05 -1.18 -18.40
N GLN A 68 12.69 -0.02 -18.44
CA GLN A 68 12.57 0.95 -17.35
C GLN A 68 11.12 1.44 -17.30
N LEU A 69 10.53 1.41 -16.11
CA LEU A 69 9.20 1.96 -15.85
C LEU A 69 9.36 3.36 -15.24
N ASN A 70 8.80 4.39 -15.87
CA ASN A 70 8.93 5.78 -15.41
C ASN A 70 8.04 6.07 -14.18
N LEU A 71 8.33 5.42 -13.06
CA LEU A 71 7.62 5.60 -11.79
C LEU A 71 7.80 7.03 -11.27
N ALA A 72 6.74 7.84 -11.40
CA ALA A 72 6.73 9.25 -11.06
C ALA A 72 6.17 9.53 -9.65
N GLY A 73 5.42 8.59 -9.08
CA GLY A 73 4.90 8.75 -7.71
C GLY A 73 3.95 7.65 -7.27
N VAL A 74 3.57 7.75 -5.99
CA VAL A 74 2.62 6.86 -5.30
C VAL A 74 1.56 7.71 -4.62
N ALA A 75 0.30 7.32 -4.72
CA ALA A 75 -0.79 7.96 -3.98
C ALA A 75 -1.64 6.91 -3.26
N VAL A 76 -2.00 7.19 -2.01
CA VAL A 76 -2.84 6.32 -1.20
C VAL A 76 -3.97 7.14 -0.60
N GLY A 77 -5.21 6.85 -0.99
CA GLY A 77 -6.42 7.44 -0.41
C GLY A 77 -6.97 6.55 0.69
N ASN A 78 -7.25 7.09 1.88
CA ASN A 78 -7.91 6.37 2.98
C ASN A 78 -7.34 4.95 3.23
N GLY A 79 -6.02 4.79 3.09
CA GLY A 79 -5.38 3.49 3.09
C GLY A 79 -5.25 2.88 4.48
N MET A 80 -5.30 1.56 4.55
CA MET A 80 -4.71 0.80 5.65
C MET A 80 -3.26 0.50 5.26
N THR A 81 -2.30 1.03 6.02
CA THR A 81 -0.87 0.94 5.72
C THR A 81 -0.08 0.56 6.97
N GLU A 82 -0.44 1.10 8.13
CA GLU A 82 0.16 0.74 9.41
C GLU A 82 -0.97 0.48 10.42
N PRO A 83 -1.48 -0.76 10.47
CA PRO A 83 -2.61 -1.10 11.33
C PRO A 83 -2.34 -0.81 12.81
N ASN A 84 -1.10 -0.96 13.29
CA ASN A 84 -0.79 -0.73 14.70
C ASN A 84 -1.05 0.72 15.12
N ILE A 85 -0.70 1.67 14.26
CA ILE A 85 -0.98 3.09 14.52
C ILE A 85 -2.46 3.38 14.27
N GLN A 86 -3.02 2.87 13.17
CA GLN A 86 -4.36 3.26 12.73
C GLN A 86 -5.48 2.73 13.64
N PHE A 87 -5.31 1.53 14.22
CA PHE A 87 -6.35 0.91 15.03
C PHE A 87 -6.65 1.68 16.32
N GLU A 88 -5.67 2.39 16.87
CA GLU A 88 -5.86 3.27 18.03
C GLU A 88 -6.88 4.39 17.77
N TYR A 89 -7.06 4.80 16.51
CA TYR A 89 -7.92 5.92 16.14
C TYR A 89 -9.39 5.53 15.95
N TYR A 90 -9.75 4.23 15.89
CA TYR A 90 -11.14 3.84 15.66
C TYR A 90 -12.09 4.34 16.74
N ALA A 91 -11.73 4.18 18.02
CA ALA A 91 -12.56 4.65 19.14
C ALA A 91 -12.71 6.18 19.09
N LYS A 92 -11.62 6.90 18.81
CA LYS A 92 -11.63 8.36 18.65
C LYS A 92 -12.53 8.78 17.48
N MET A 93 -12.44 8.10 16.33
CA MET A 93 -13.28 8.40 15.19
C MET A 93 -14.76 8.11 15.48
N ALA A 94 -15.08 7.12 16.30
CA ALA A 94 -16.48 6.82 16.63
C ALA A 94 -17.17 7.95 17.42
N ASN A 95 -16.47 8.55 18.40
CA ASN A 95 -17.10 9.46 19.37
C ASN A 95 -16.49 10.87 19.48
N TYR A 96 -15.29 11.08 18.95
CA TYR A 96 -14.52 12.33 19.03
C TYR A 96 -13.94 12.70 17.64
N ASN A 97 -14.74 12.51 16.59
CA ASN A 97 -14.42 12.89 15.22
C ASN A 97 -14.67 14.37 14.95
N SER A 98 -14.17 14.84 13.80
CA SER A 98 -14.37 16.21 13.29
C SER A 98 -15.80 16.53 12.86
N HIS A 99 -16.70 15.54 12.80
CA HIS A 99 -18.09 15.73 12.41
C HIS A 99 -19.01 16.01 13.61
N GLY A 100 -18.51 15.90 14.85
CA GLY A 100 -19.30 16.12 16.06
C GLY A 100 -20.33 15.03 16.35
N THR A 101 -20.21 13.87 15.71
CA THR A 101 -21.17 12.75 15.84
C THR A 101 -20.63 11.70 16.79
N LYS A 102 -21.46 11.22 17.71
CA LYS A 102 -21.21 9.99 18.47
C LYS A 102 -21.92 8.82 17.81
N THR A 103 -21.18 7.82 17.37
CA THR A 103 -21.74 6.61 16.72
C THR A 103 -21.84 5.42 17.67
N VAL A 104 -21.20 5.47 18.83
CA VAL A 104 -21.30 4.44 19.88
C VAL A 104 -21.60 5.05 21.25
N SER A 105 -22.17 4.24 22.17
CA SER A 105 -22.39 4.65 23.56
C SER A 105 -21.06 4.92 24.28
N ASP A 106 -21.11 5.65 25.40
CA ASP A 106 -19.90 5.89 26.21
C ASP A 106 -19.31 4.56 26.74
N GLU A 107 -20.15 3.58 27.07
CA GLU A 107 -19.71 2.21 27.39
C GLU A 107 -19.05 1.52 26.18
N GLY A 108 -19.63 1.67 24.98
CA GLY A 108 -19.05 1.14 23.74
C GLY A 108 -17.66 1.72 23.46
N TYR A 109 -17.51 3.04 23.60
CA TYR A 109 -16.24 3.72 23.46
C TYR A 109 -15.19 3.23 24.46
N GLN A 110 -15.56 3.06 25.73
CA GLN A 110 -14.63 2.57 26.74
C GLN A 110 -14.18 1.13 26.44
N ARG A 111 -15.11 0.25 26.03
CA ARG A 111 -14.76 -1.12 25.60
C ARG A 111 -13.81 -1.13 24.41
N MET A 112 -14.02 -0.27 23.42
CA MET A 112 -13.10 -0.16 22.27
C MET A 112 -11.70 0.25 22.73
N LYS A 113 -11.58 1.24 23.61
CA LYS A 113 -10.29 1.68 24.16
C LYS A 113 -9.59 0.59 24.95
N ASP A 114 -10.32 -0.11 25.81
CA ASP A 114 -9.75 -1.16 26.66
C ASP A 114 -9.27 -2.36 25.84
N ALA A 115 -9.83 -2.58 24.65
CA ALA A 115 -9.42 -3.63 23.72
C ALA A 115 -8.16 -3.29 22.91
N ILE A 116 -7.79 -2.00 22.76
CA ILE A 116 -6.67 -1.58 21.91
C ILE A 116 -5.36 -2.28 22.27
N PRO A 117 -4.89 -2.31 23.54
CA PRO A 117 -3.59 -2.92 23.85
C PRO A 117 -3.50 -4.38 23.39
N GLN A 118 -4.55 -5.18 23.63
CA GLN A 118 -4.58 -6.57 23.16
C GLN A 118 -4.63 -6.65 21.64
N CYS A 119 -5.41 -5.77 20.99
CA CYS A 119 -5.50 -5.71 19.53
C CYS A 119 -4.14 -5.42 18.89
N ILE A 120 -3.37 -4.47 19.41
CA ILE A 120 -2.02 -4.15 18.93
C ILE A 120 -1.07 -5.33 19.13
N THR A 121 -1.06 -5.94 20.32
CA THR A 121 -0.24 -7.14 20.57
C THR A 121 -0.56 -8.28 19.60
N MET A 122 -1.83 -8.44 19.20
CA MET A 122 -2.20 -9.45 18.22
C MET A 122 -1.71 -9.12 16.81
N VAL A 123 -1.74 -7.85 16.40
CA VAL A 123 -1.23 -7.41 15.09
C VAL A 123 0.29 -7.55 15.01
N GLU A 124 1.02 -7.19 16.08
CA GLU A 124 2.47 -7.38 16.17
C GLU A 124 2.90 -8.87 16.16
N GLY A 125 1.99 -9.77 16.51
CA GLY A 125 2.23 -11.21 16.52
C GLY A 125 2.01 -11.91 15.16
N CYS A 126 1.60 -11.17 14.12
CA CYS A 126 1.37 -11.66 12.75
C CYS A 126 2.57 -11.40 11.82
#